data_AF-A0A0D0TI57-F1
#
_entry.id   AF-A0A0D0TI57-F1
#
_cell.length_a   1.000
_cell.length_b   1.000
_cell.length_c   1.000
_cell.angle_alpha   90.00
_cell.angle_beta   90.00
_cell.angle_gamma   90.00
#
_symmetry.space_group_name_H-M   'P 1'
#
loop_
_entity.id
_entity.type
_entity.pdbx_description
1 polymer ?
#
loop_
_entity_poly.entity_id
_entity_poly.type
_entity_poly.pdbx_seq_one_letter_code
_entity_poly.pdbx_strand_id
1 'polypeptide(L)'
;MKLPAIAATLLAFATLHPLPVHGATPITHIAIYRGPAGCADCSENVKTALQRLNPNYQIDFVGADEPIDITPHTLARYDLYVQPGGGQDIPGALDSLGDERVEAIRDYVAKGGRYLGLCMGAYLADDNNLGLIPQALDTEAGRPGFEVTGIDDAAVRVTWAGQVDHVFYQDGPYFPKASGAETLATYHNGDVAAARYVYQKGVVVLSGPHPEAGQEWFENADIPLDKMPRGELFGALIRSVQE
;
A
#
# COMPACT_ATOMS: atom_id res chain seq x y z
N MET A 1 -75.61 -32.73 9.79
CA MET A 1 -74.56 -32.68 8.76
C MET A 1 -73.67 -31.47 9.02
N LYS A 2 -72.43 -31.67 9.47
CA LYS A 2 -71.42 -30.61 9.66
C LYS A 2 -70.31 -30.87 8.62
N LEU A 3 -70.01 -29.88 7.77
CA LEU A 3 -68.86 -29.91 6.85
C LEU A 3 -67.61 -29.39 7.59
N PRO A 4 -66.42 -29.99 7.39
CA PRO A 4 -65.18 -29.43 7.91
C PRO A 4 -64.57 -28.43 6.92
N ALA A 5 -64.08 -27.31 7.43
CA ALA A 5 -63.28 -26.36 6.68
C ALA A 5 -61.83 -26.87 6.57
N ILE A 6 -61.30 -26.91 5.34
CA ILE A 6 -59.90 -27.28 5.06
C ILE A 6 -59.10 -25.98 5.02
N ALA A 7 -58.18 -25.80 5.97
CA ALA A 7 -57.20 -24.72 5.95
C ALA A 7 -56.04 -25.10 5.03
N ALA A 8 -55.85 -24.35 3.94
CA ALA A 8 -54.70 -24.49 3.05
C ALA A 8 -53.51 -23.71 3.63
N THR A 9 -52.45 -24.41 4.02
CA THR A 9 -51.19 -23.81 4.47
C THR A 9 -50.34 -23.47 3.24
N LEU A 10 -50.16 -22.17 2.96
CA LEU A 10 -49.20 -21.69 1.97
C LEU A 10 -47.79 -21.73 2.59
N LEU A 11 -46.94 -22.63 2.11
CA LEU A 11 -45.49 -22.55 2.34
C LEU A 11 -44.87 -21.59 1.32
N ALA A 12 -44.43 -20.42 1.79
CA ALA A 12 -43.58 -19.53 1.02
C ALA A 12 -42.16 -20.09 0.98
N PHE A 13 -41.72 -20.54 -0.19
CA PHE A 13 -40.32 -20.85 -0.44
C PHE A 13 -39.54 -19.54 -0.59
N ALA A 14 -38.81 -19.15 0.45
CA ALA A 14 -37.82 -18.08 0.34
C ALA A 14 -36.62 -18.61 -0.47
N THR A 15 -36.50 -18.17 -1.72
CA THR A 15 -35.32 -18.44 -2.55
C THR A 15 -34.15 -17.62 -1.99
N LEU A 16 -33.24 -18.28 -1.27
CA LEU A 16 -31.93 -17.73 -0.92
C LEU A 16 -31.15 -17.51 -2.23
N HIS A 17 -31.12 -16.26 -2.70
CA HIS A 17 -30.17 -15.87 -3.74
C HIS A 17 -28.79 -15.70 -3.11
N PRO A 18 -27.75 -16.38 -3.60
CA PRO A 18 -26.40 -16.14 -3.15
C PRO A 18 -26.05 -14.67 -3.45
N LEU A 19 -25.56 -13.96 -2.43
CA LEU A 19 -25.04 -12.60 -2.63
C LEU A 19 -23.89 -12.66 -3.65
N PRO A 20 -23.77 -11.68 -4.56
CA PRO A 20 -22.64 -11.62 -5.46
C PRO A 20 -21.37 -11.41 -4.64
N VAL A 21 -20.54 -12.45 -4.58
CA VAL A 21 -19.13 -12.31 -4.21
C VAL A 21 -18.52 -11.41 -5.27
N HIS A 22 -18.40 -10.12 -4.98
CA HIS A 22 -17.65 -9.21 -5.82
C HIS A 22 -16.19 -9.64 -5.70
N GLY A 23 -15.74 -10.48 -6.64
CA GLY A 23 -14.32 -10.73 -6.82
C GLY A 23 -13.63 -9.38 -7.02
N ALA A 24 -12.54 -9.17 -6.30
CA ALA A 24 -11.67 -8.03 -6.47
C ALA A 24 -11.43 -7.72 -7.95
N THR A 25 -11.70 -6.49 -8.37
CA THR A 25 -11.37 -6.06 -9.74
C THR A 25 -9.85 -6.23 -9.95
N PRO A 26 -9.40 -6.91 -11.01
CA PRO A 26 -7.98 -7.07 -11.29
C PRO A 26 -7.31 -5.73 -11.51
N ILE A 27 -6.08 -5.57 -11.03
CA ILE A 27 -5.27 -4.37 -11.28
C ILE A 27 -4.72 -4.46 -12.70
N THR A 28 -4.98 -3.45 -13.53
CA THR A 28 -4.46 -3.35 -14.89
C THR A 28 -3.79 -2.00 -15.13
N HIS A 29 -4.41 -0.91 -14.69
CA HIS A 29 -3.89 0.45 -14.85
C HIS A 29 -3.39 0.98 -13.50
N ILE A 30 -2.14 1.43 -13.47
CA ILE A 30 -1.45 1.86 -12.26
C ILE A 30 -0.90 3.27 -12.48
N ALA A 31 -1.24 4.19 -11.58
CA ALA A 31 -0.60 5.50 -11.48
C ALA A 31 0.53 5.41 -10.46
N ILE A 32 1.74 5.79 -10.84
CA ILE A 32 2.88 5.95 -9.94
C ILE A 32 3.18 7.44 -9.82
N TYR A 33 3.19 7.97 -8.60
CA TYR A 33 3.61 9.35 -8.41
C TYR A 33 5.08 9.53 -8.80
N ARG A 34 5.38 10.57 -9.57
CA ARG A 34 6.75 11.05 -9.82
C ARG A 34 6.78 12.57 -9.72
N GLY A 35 7.66 13.09 -8.89
CA GLY A 35 7.75 14.52 -8.59
C GLY A 35 8.50 14.77 -7.27
N PRO A 36 8.44 16.00 -6.73
CA PRO A 36 9.21 16.39 -5.55
C PRO A 36 8.89 15.60 -4.27
N ALA A 37 7.68 15.05 -4.14
CA ALA A 37 7.31 14.10 -3.09
C ALA A 37 7.80 12.67 -3.40
N GLY A 38 9.04 12.53 -3.85
CA GLY A 38 9.65 11.24 -4.18
C GLY A 38 11.17 11.36 -4.30
N CYS A 39 11.87 10.22 -4.37
CA CYS A 39 13.30 10.20 -4.65
C CYS A 39 13.60 9.99 -6.15
N ALA A 40 14.84 10.27 -6.57
CA ALA A 40 15.24 10.36 -7.99
C ALA A 40 15.00 9.09 -8.83
N ASP A 41 14.88 7.91 -8.21
CA ASP A 41 14.70 6.63 -8.86
C ASP A 41 13.65 5.72 -8.18
N CYS A 42 12.99 6.21 -7.13
CA CYS A 42 11.99 5.44 -6.39
C CYS A 42 10.83 5.04 -7.32
N SER A 43 10.36 5.95 -8.18
CA SER A 43 9.24 5.72 -9.10
C SER A 43 9.60 4.67 -10.17
N GLU A 44 10.81 4.74 -10.70
CA GLU A 44 11.36 3.82 -11.70
C GLU A 44 11.57 2.42 -11.11
N ASN A 45 11.99 2.31 -9.85
CA ASN A 45 12.09 1.03 -9.13
C ASN A 45 10.72 0.40 -8.91
N VAL A 46 9.72 1.18 -8.48
CA VAL A 46 8.32 0.70 -8.38
C VAL A 46 7.84 0.18 -9.74
N LYS A 47 8.05 0.94 -10.83
CA LYS A 47 7.68 0.51 -12.18
C LYS A 47 8.37 -0.80 -12.57
N THR A 48 9.67 -0.91 -12.30
CA THR A 48 10.45 -2.11 -12.60
C THR A 48 9.94 -3.32 -11.80
N ALA A 49 9.66 -3.14 -10.51
CA ALA A 49 9.10 -4.19 -9.66
C ALA A 49 7.71 -4.64 -10.14
N LEU A 50 6.84 -3.71 -10.50
CA LEU A 50 5.52 -4.01 -11.10
C LEU A 50 5.66 -4.79 -12.43
N GLN A 51 6.56 -4.37 -13.31
CA GLN A 51 6.74 -5.04 -14.61
C GLN A 51 7.34 -6.45 -14.48
N ARG A 52 8.15 -6.71 -13.45
CA ARG A 52 8.62 -8.07 -13.12
C ARG A 52 7.47 -8.97 -12.69
N LEU A 53 6.52 -8.46 -11.93
CA LEU A 53 5.33 -9.20 -11.50
C LEU A 53 4.38 -9.48 -12.67
N ASN A 54 4.11 -8.46 -13.49
CA ASN A 54 3.28 -8.61 -14.67
C ASN A 54 3.68 -7.58 -15.75
N PRO A 55 4.25 -8.02 -16.88
CA PRO A 55 4.67 -7.11 -17.95
C PRO A 55 3.49 -6.43 -18.66
N ASN A 56 2.25 -6.87 -18.42
CA ASN A 56 1.05 -6.29 -19.01
C ASN A 56 0.42 -5.15 -18.18
N TYR A 57 0.98 -4.80 -17.02
CA TYR A 57 0.51 -3.61 -16.30
C TYR A 57 0.70 -2.36 -17.16
N GLN A 58 -0.36 -1.57 -17.28
CA GLN A 58 -0.34 -0.26 -17.92
C GLN A 58 0.00 0.77 -16.86
N ILE A 59 1.19 1.35 -16.94
CA ILE A 59 1.77 2.19 -15.91
C ILE A 59 1.99 3.59 -16.45
N ASP A 60 1.38 4.57 -15.81
CA ASP A 60 1.63 5.99 -16.05
C ASP A 60 2.32 6.62 -14.84
N PHE A 61 3.27 7.51 -15.12
CA PHE A 61 3.77 8.43 -14.11
C PHE A 61 2.83 9.63 -14.03
N VAL A 62 2.51 10.05 -12.80
CA VAL A 62 1.63 11.19 -12.53
C VAL A 62 2.26 12.17 -11.54
N GLY A 63 2.03 13.46 -11.69
CA GLY A 63 2.63 14.49 -10.83
C GLY A 63 2.75 15.86 -11.49
N ALA A 64 3.26 16.85 -10.75
CA ALA A 64 3.29 18.26 -11.16
C ALA A 64 4.06 18.52 -12.46
N ASP A 65 5.11 17.73 -12.73
CA ASP A 65 5.95 17.85 -13.92
C ASP A 65 5.71 16.72 -14.94
N GLU A 66 4.69 15.89 -14.70
CA GLU A 66 4.29 14.83 -15.62
C GLU A 66 3.24 15.31 -16.63
N PRO A 67 3.14 14.66 -17.81
CA PRO A 67 2.05 14.93 -18.75
C PRO A 67 0.65 14.68 -18.17
N ILE A 68 0.56 13.92 -17.08
CA ILE A 68 -0.67 13.58 -16.38
C ILE A 68 -0.55 14.08 -14.95
N ASP A 69 -1.31 15.12 -14.63
CA ASP A 69 -1.41 15.59 -13.25
C ASP A 69 -2.40 14.76 -12.43
N ILE A 70 -2.30 14.86 -11.10
CA ILE A 70 -3.20 14.21 -10.14
C ILE A 70 -4.45 15.06 -9.95
N THR A 71 -5.56 14.56 -10.48
CA THR A 71 -6.89 15.15 -10.34
C THR A 71 -7.94 14.05 -10.14
N PRO A 72 -9.14 14.36 -9.61
CA PRO A 72 -10.21 13.37 -9.46
C PRO A 72 -10.57 12.67 -10.79
N HIS A 73 -10.58 13.40 -11.90
CA HIS A 73 -10.87 12.86 -13.23
C HIS A 73 -9.77 11.90 -13.72
N THR A 74 -8.51 12.24 -13.48
CA THR A 74 -7.38 11.38 -13.89
C THR A 74 -7.27 10.12 -13.05
N LEU A 75 -7.36 10.23 -11.73
CA LEU A 75 -7.24 9.10 -10.81
C LEU A 75 -8.36 8.06 -11.01
N ALA A 76 -9.56 8.49 -11.41
CA ALA A 76 -10.69 7.59 -11.69
C ALA A 76 -10.41 6.58 -12.82
N ARG A 77 -9.34 6.74 -13.60
CA ARG A 77 -8.93 5.80 -14.65
C ARG A 77 -8.03 4.66 -14.16
N TYR A 78 -7.51 4.75 -12.94
CA TYR A 78 -6.51 3.82 -12.42
C TYR A 78 -7.08 2.90 -11.34
N ASP A 79 -6.64 1.64 -11.37
CA ASP A 79 -7.01 0.64 -10.39
C ASP A 79 -6.18 0.76 -9.11
N LEU A 80 -4.97 1.33 -9.22
CA LEU A 80 -4.02 1.52 -8.12
C LEU A 80 -3.28 2.84 -8.29
N TYR A 81 -3.18 3.59 -7.19
CA TYR A 81 -2.23 4.69 -7.03
C TYR A 81 -1.08 4.26 -6.11
N VAL A 82 0.16 4.48 -6.55
CA VAL A 82 1.37 4.19 -5.78
C VAL A 82 2.08 5.49 -5.44
N GLN A 83 2.22 5.77 -4.14
CA GLN A 83 3.13 6.78 -3.63
C GLN A 83 4.45 6.10 -3.26
N PRO A 84 5.53 6.36 -4.01
CA PRO A 84 6.82 5.73 -3.74
C PRO A 84 7.49 6.33 -2.50
N GLY A 85 8.68 5.81 -2.19
CA GLY A 85 9.58 6.43 -1.22
C GLY A 85 10.07 7.81 -1.64
N GLY A 86 10.72 8.50 -0.71
CA GLY A 86 11.23 9.85 -0.90
C GLY A 86 12.15 10.27 0.24
N GLY A 87 12.34 11.58 0.41
CA GLY A 87 13.19 12.12 1.47
C GLY A 87 12.56 12.06 2.87
N GLN A 88 13.29 12.60 3.84
CA GLN A 88 12.88 12.65 5.25
C GLN A 88 11.97 13.85 5.59
N ASP A 89 11.76 14.77 4.65
CA ASP A 89 10.94 15.97 4.83
C ASP A 89 9.47 15.70 4.43
N ILE A 90 8.73 15.02 5.32
CA ILE A 90 7.30 14.72 5.09
C ILE A 90 6.47 16.01 4.89
N PRO A 91 6.65 17.08 5.69
CA PRO A 91 5.94 18.34 5.46
C PRO A 91 6.25 18.96 4.09
N GLY A 92 7.51 18.97 3.67
CA GLY A 92 7.90 19.47 2.34
C GLY A 92 7.34 18.61 1.20
N ALA A 93 7.30 17.29 1.38
CA ALA A 93 6.66 16.38 0.43
C ALA A 93 5.16 16.67 0.30
N LEU A 94 4.44 16.83 1.43
CA LEU A 94 3.02 17.18 1.44
C LEU A 94 2.75 18.54 0.79
N ASP A 95 3.55 19.56 1.13
CA ASP A 95 3.46 20.90 0.53
C ASP A 95 3.65 20.85 -1.00
N SER A 96 4.62 20.04 -1.46
CA SER A 96 4.88 19.87 -2.90
C SER A 96 3.75 19.16 -3.66
N LEU A 97 2.95 18.32 -3.00
CA LEU A 97 1.73 17.78 -3.59
C LEU A 97 0.70 18.91 -3.76
N GLY A 98 0.57 19.76 -2.74
CA GLY A 98 -0.43 20.82 -2.66
C GLY A 98 -1.84 20.29 -2.38
N ASP A 99 -2.70 21.18 -1.88
CA ASP A 99 -4.03 20.84 -1.38
C ASP A 99 -4.88 20.09 -2.42
N GLU A 100 -4.84 20.52 -3.69
CA GLU A 100 -5.67 19.92 -4.75
C GLU A 100 -5.33 18.44 -5.01
N ARG A 101 -4.04 18.08 -5.01
CA ARG A 101 -3.61 16.68 -5.22
C ARG A 101 -3.87 15.84 -3.99
N VAL A 102 -3.63 16.39 -2.81
CA VAL A 102 -3.93 15.76 -1.51
C VAL A 102 -5.41 15.38 -1.44
N GLU A 103 -6.30 16.34 -1.74
CA GLU A 103 -7.73 16.10 -1.79
C GLU A 103 -8.10 15.07 -2.86
N ALA A 104 -7.52 15.16 -4.07
CA ALA A 104 -7.78 14.20 -5.15
C ALA A 104 -7.41 12.76 -4.77
N ILE A 105 -6.26 12.54 -4.12
CA ILE A 105 -5.81 11.23 -3.66
C ILE A 105 -6.75 10.70 -2.57
N ARG A 106 -7.06 11.53 -1.57
CA ARG A 106 -7.99 11.16 -0.48
C ARG A 106 -9.36 10.77 -1.03
N ASP A 107 -9.90 11.57 -1.94
CA ASP A 107 -11.19 11.32 -2.60
C ASP A 107 -11.19 10.05 -3.45
N TYR A 108 -10.09 9.78 -4.15
CA TYR A 108 -9.92 8.58 -4.95
C TYR A 108 -10.04 7.33 -4.08
N VAL A 109 -9.30 7.27 -2.97
CA VAL A 109 -9.37 6.13 -2.03
C VAL A 109 -10.75 6.05 -1.38
N ALA A 110 -11.31 7.18 -0.93
CA ALA A 110 -12.66 7.25 -0.34
C ALA A 110 -13.75 6.61 -1.24
N LYS A 111 -13.60 6.77 -2.56
CA LYS A 111 -14.55 6.27 -3.58
C LYS A 111 -14.32 4.81 -3.99
N GLY A 112 -13.32 4.13 -3.41
CA GLY A 112 -13.00 2.74 -3.70
C GLY A 112 -11.67 2.52 -4.43
N GLY A 113 -10.88 3.58 -4.60
CA GLY A 113 -9.52 3.49 -5.11
C GLY A 113 -8.59 2.73 -4.16
N ARG A 114 -7.46 2.27 -4.69
CA ARG A 114 -6.45 1.52 -3.94
C ARG A 114 -5.17 2.35 -3.84
N TYR A 115 -4.61 2.40 -2.65
CA TYR A 115 -3.38 3.14 -2.35
C TYR A 115 -2.29 2.17 -1.91
N LEU A 116 -1.10 2.29 -2.51
CA LEU A 116 0.13 1.67 -2.02
C LEU A 116 1.12 2.77 -1.63
N GLY A 117 1.50 2.83 -0.35
CA GLY A 117 2.50 3.76 0.17
C GLY A 117 3.77 3.04 0.61
N LEU A 118 4.94 3.52 0.16
CA LEU A 118 6.24 2.93 0.47
C LEU A 118 7.11 3.95 1.19
N CYS A 119 7.65 3.62 2.37
CA CYS A 119 8.50 4.50 3.18
C CYS A 119 7.88 5.91 3.37
N MET A 120 8.38 6.96 2.70
CA MET A 120 7.79 8.30 2.69
C MET A 120 6.31 8.31 2.28
N GLY A 121 5.93 7.49 1.28
CA GLY A 121 4.54 7.30 0.92
C GLY A 121 3.70 6.65 2.01
N ALA A 122 4.30 5.83 2.89
CA ALA A 122 3.59 5.34 4.06
C ALA A 122 3.39 6.44 5.11
N TYR A 123 4.40 7.27 5.38
CA TYR A 123 4.25 8.44 6.26
C TYR A 123 3.17 9.41 5.77
N LEU A 124 3.13 9.69 4.46
CA LEU A 124 2.10 10.57 3.87
C LEU A 124 0.68 10.03 4.07
N ALA A 125 0.48 8.73 4.28
CA ALA A 125 -0.85 8.15 4.48
C ALA A 125 -1.45 8.41 5.88
N ASP A 126 -0.63 8.87 6.83
CA ASP A 126 -0.98 9.02 8.24
C ASP A 126 -2.05 10.09 8.52
N ASP A 127 -2.45 10.24 9.79
CA ASP A 127 -3.53 11.14 10.22
C ASP A 127 -3.22 12.64 10.04
N ASN A 128 -1.95 13.03 10.01
CA ASN A 128 -1.51 14.43 9.90
C ASN A 128 -1.32 14.87 8.43
N ASN A 129 -1.34 13.92 7.50
CA ASN A 129 -1.05 14.14 6.08
C ASN A 129 -2.28 13.85 5.20
N LEU A 130 -2.25 12.78 4.40
CA LEU A 130 -3.38 12.38 3.55
C LEU A 130 -4.58 11.91 4.38
N GLY A 131 -4.40 11.51 5.63
CA GLY A 131 -5.48 11.08 6.52
C GLY A 131 -6.15 9.78 6.05
N LEU A 132 -5.38 8.87 5.45
CA LEU A 132 -5.87 7.59 4.95
C LEU A 132 -5.91 6.52 6.05
N ILE A 133 -5.11 6.70 7.10
CA ILE A 133 -5.20 5.95 8.36
C ILE A 133 -5.37 6.93 9.54
N PRO A 134 -6.01 6.51 10.65
CA PRO A 134 -6.25 7.40 11.78
C PRO A 134 -5.11 7.41 12.80
N GLN A 135 -3.92 6.92 12.43
CA GLN A 135 -2.74 6.92 13.29
C GLN A 135 -1.67 7.81 12.68
N ALA A 136 -1.01 8.61 13.53
CA ALA A 136 0.31 9.16 13.25
C ALA A 136 1.33 8.02 13.15
N LEU A 137 2.29 8.15 12.23
CA LEU A 137 3.37 7.18 12.09
C LEU A 137 4.68 7.74 12.63
N ASP A 138 5.45 6.85 13.23
CA ASP A 138 6.79 7.12 13.75
C ASP A 138 7.79 6.17 13.07
N THR A 139 9.06 6.55 13.05
CA THR A 139 10.14 5.69 12.53
C THR A 139 10.32 4.42 13.35
N GLU A 140 10.66 3.33 12.64
CA GLU A 140 11.13 2.09 13.25
C GLU A 140 12.58 2.21 13.76
N ALA A 141 13.37 3.14 13.21
CA ALA A 141 14.75 3.34 13.60
C ALA A 141 14.86 3.68 15.10
N GLY A 142 15.74 2.97 15.81
CA GLY A 142 15.96 3.17 17.25
C GLY A 142 14.90 2.55 18.15
N ARG A 143 13.90 1.84 17.61
CA ARG A 143 12.93 1.12 18.44
C ARG A 143 13.56 -0.05 19.21
N PRO A 144 13.02 -0.41 20.39
CA PRO A 144 13.55 -1.50 21.19
C PRO A 144 13.67 -2.80 20.40
N GLY A 145 14.88 -3.32 20.29
CA GLY A 145 15.17 -4.56 19.60
C GLY A 145 15.26 -4.46 18.08
N PHE A 146 15.12 -3.27 17.47
CA PHE A 146 15.37 -3.08 16.04
C PHE A 146 16.87 -2.93 15.75
N GLU A 147 17.32 -3.32 14.55
CA GLU A 147 18.75 -3.44 14.21
C GLU A 147 19.37 -2.15 13.67
N VAL A 148 18.55 -1.15 13.31
CA VAL A 148 18.99 0.14 12.78
C VAL A 148 18.60 1.25 13.75
N THR A 149 19.54 2.16 14.04
CA THR A 149 19.33 3.24 15.03
C THR A 149 19.23 4.63 14.40
N GLY A 150 19.36 4.74 13.09
CA GLY A 150 19.36 6.01 12.37
C GLY A 150 18.85 5.84 10.94
N ILE A 151 19.31 6.72 10.05
CA ILE A 151 18.82 6.84 8.68
C ILE A 151 19.65 6.05 7.66
N ASP A 152 20.60 5.25 8.13
CA ASP A 152 21.52 4.51 7.26
C ASP A 152 20.76 3.43 6.48
N ASP A 153 21.17 3.23 5.23
CA ASP A 153 20.66 2.15 4.39
C ASP A 153 21.06 0.79 4.99
N ALA A 154 20.09 -0.11 5.09
CA ALA A 154 20.30 -1.44 5.64
C ALA A 154 19.42 -2.49 4.97
N ALA A 155 19.83 -3.75 5.08
CA ALA A 155 18.95 -4.88 4.86
C ALA A 155 18.48 -5.43 6.21
N VAL A 156 17.21 -5.21 6.53
CA VAL A 156 16.62 -5.59 7.82
C VAL A 156 15.86 -6.89 7.72
N ARG A 157 15.82 -7.65 8.80
CA ARG A 157 15.11 -8.92 8.87
C ARG A 157 13.62 -8.68 9.05
N VAL A 158 12.84 -9.30 8.18
CA VAL A 158 11.38 -9.27 8.20
C VAL A 158 10.79 -10.67 8.18
N THR A 159 9.56 -10.81 8.65
CA THR A 159 8.76 -12.02 8.49
C THR A 159 7.52 -11.70 7.68
N TRP A 160 7.40 -12.31 6.49
CA TRP A 160 6.25 -12.20 5.58
C TRP A 160 5.55 -13.54 5.47
N ALA A 161 4.25 -13.60 5.76
CA ALA A 161 3.48 -14.86 5.74
C ALA A 161 4.17 -16.02 6.50
N GLY A 162 4.84 -15.72 7.62
CA GLY A 162 5.57 -16.68 8.44
C GLY A 162 6.95 -17.10 7.91
N GLN A 163 7.41 -16.54 6.79
CA GLN A 163 8.75 -16.79 6.22
C GLN A 163 9.69 -15.63 6.56
N VAL A 164 10.86 -15.95 7.08
CA VAL A 164 11.91 -14.97 7.38
C VAL A 164 12.66 -14.61 6.09
N ASP A 165 12.80 -13.32 5.84
CA ASP A 165 13.56 -12.77 4.73
C ASP A 165 14.32 -11.49 5.15
N HIS A 166 15.03 -10.89 4.20
CA HIS A 166 15.59 -9.55 4.34
C HIS A 166 14.95 -8.60 3.32
N VAL A 167 14.94 -7.31 3.63
CA VAL A 167 14.44 -6.26 2.75
C VAL A 167 15.22 -4.98 2.97
N PHE A 168 15.36 -4.17 1.92
CA PHE A 168 16.00 -2.87 2.00
C PHE A 168 15.20 -1.93 2.91
N TYR A 169 15.88 -1.14 3.73
CA TYR A 169 15.29 -0.23 4.70
C TYR A 169 16.08 1.08 4.75
N GLN A 170 15.35 2.19 4.77
CA GLN A 170 15.88 3.55 4.86
C GLN A 170 14.90 4.42 5.68
N ASP A 171 15.00 4.33 7.00
CA ASP A 171 14.19 5.10 7.97
C ASP A 171 12.65 4.97 7.84
N GLY A 172 12.19 3.81 7.37
CA GLY A 172 10.77 3.54 7.18
C GLY A 172 9.96 3.44 8.49
N PRO A 173 8.65 3.69 8.44
CA PRO A 173 7.81 3.61 9.63
C PRO A 173 7.60 2.17 10.12
N TYR A 174 7.11 2.08 11.35
CA TYR A 174 6.35 0.93 11.82
C TYR A 174 4.87 1.27 11.91
N PHE A 175 4.04 0.22 11.89
CA PHE A 175 2.60 0.39 11.86
C PHE A 175 1.94 -0.01 13.19
N PRO A 176 1.09 0.84 13.78
CA PRO A 176 0.30 0.45 14.93
C PRO A 176 -0.65 -0.70 14.59
N LYS A 177 -0.76 -1.67 15.51
CA LYS A 177 -1.79 -2.73 15.44
C LYS A 177 -3.16 -2.12 15.73
N ALA A 178 -3.81 -1.61 14.69
CA ALA A 178 -5.12 -0.98 14.78
C ALA A 178 -6.25 -2.00 14.55
N SER A 179 -7.42 -1.73 15.14
CA SER A 179 -8.62 -2.53 14.87
C SER A 179 -9.02 -2.42 13.39
N GLY A 180 -9.13 -3.55 12.70
CA GLY A 180 -9.45 -3.58 11.27
C GLY A 180 -8.25 -3.45 10.33
N ALA A 181 -7.04 -3.26 10.88
CA ALA A 181 -5.80 -3.40 10.12
C ALA A 181 -5.37 -4.86 10.06
N GLU A 182 -4.88 -5.28 8.91
CA GLU A 182 -4.28 -6.59 8.69
C GLU A 182 -2.76 -6.46 8.64
N THR A 183 -2.06 -7.25 9.43
CA THR A 183 -0.59 -7.32 9.41
C THR A 183 -0.13 -8.18 8.25
N LEU A 184 0.62 -7.58 7.33
CA LEU A 184 1.21 -8.28 6.17
C LEU A 184 2.62 -8.78 6.48
N ALA A 185 3.39 -7.97 7.24
CA ALA A 185 4.76 -8.28 7.62
C ALA A 185 5.12 -7.70 8.99
N THR A 186 6.14 -8.27 9.61
CA THR A 186 6.74 -7.76 10.85
C THR A 186 8.24 -7.60 10.70
N TYR A 187 8.81 -6.57 11.32
CA TYR A 187 10.23 -6.49 11.59
C TYR A 187 10.62 -7.56 12.63
N HIS A 188 11.90 -7.89 12.74
CA HIS A 188 12.34 -8.97 13.62
C HIS A 188 12.10 -8.73 15.12
N ASN A 189 11.91 -7.46 15.54
CA ASN A 189 11.51 -7.10 16.90
C ASN A 189 10.01 -7.30 17.18
N GLY A 190 9.21 -7.62 16.15
CA GLY A 190 7.77 -7.88 16.24
C GLY A 190 6.88 -6.68 15.95
N ASP A 191 7.46 -5.51 15.67
CA ASP A 191 6.74 -4.34 15.17
C ASP A 191 6.28 -4.59 13.73
N VAL A 192 5.18 -3.97 13.31
CA VAL A 192 4.56 -4.24 12.00
C VAL A 192 5.31 -3.46 10.93
N ALA A 193 5.84 -4.18 9.94
CA ALA A 193 6.63 -3.62 8.84
C ALA A 193 5.79 -3.33 7.59
N ALA A 194 4.65 -4.00 7.43
CA ALA A 194 3.69 -3.70 6.37
C ALA A 194 2.28 -4.08 6.83
N ALA A 195 1.30 -3.26 6.47
CA ALA A 195 -0.07 -3.43 6.90
C ALA A 195 -1.08 -3.02 5.82
N ARG A 196 -2.25 -3.65 5.84
CA ARG A 196 -3.41 -3.30 5.03
C ARG A 196 -4.49 -2.69 5.92
N TYR A 197 -5.08 -1.59 5.44
CA TYR A 197 -6.16 -0.84 6.08
C TYR A 197 -7.31 -0.65 5.10
N VAL A 198 -8.46 -0.24 5.64
CA VAL A 198 -9.62 0.20 4.87
C VAL A 198 -9.87 1.67 5.16
N TYR A 199 -10.00 2.46 4.11
CA TYR A 199 -10.39 3.87 4.19
C TYR A 199 -11.67 4.08 3.40
N GLN A 200 -12.78 4.26 4.13
CA GLN A 200 -14.13 4.27 3.56
C GLN A 200 -14.38 3.05 2.66
N LYS A 201 -14.44 3.23 1.33
CA LYS A 201 -14.64 2.14 0.36
C LYS A 201 -13.33 1.59 -0.23
N GLY A 202 -12.21 2.28 0.00
CA GLY A 202 -10.92 1.97 -0.59
C GLY A 202 -10.02 1.12 0.31
N VAL A 203 -8.93 0.67 -0.29
CA VAL A 203 -7.89 -0.15 0.35
C VAL A 203 -6.61 0.66 0.41
N VAL A 204 -5.92 0.58 1.55
CA VAL A 204 -4.66 1.27 1.80
C VAL A 204 -3.65 0.23 2.26
N VAL A 205 -2.61 -0.03 1.47
CA VAL A 205 -1.50 -0.93 1.83
C VAL A 205 -0.25 -0.10 2.00
N LEU A 206 0.40 -0.25 3.14
CA LEU A 206 1.57 0.53 3.52
C LEU A 206 2.74 -0.41 3.82
N SER A 207 3.94 -0.03 3.39
CA SER A 207 5.20 -0.71 3.71
C SER A 207 6.20 0.29 4.24
N GLY A 208 6.80 -0.04 5.38
CA GLY A 208 7.92 0.70 5.95
C GLY A 208 9.21 0.47 5.16
N PRO A 209 9.65 -0.79 4.98
CA PRO A 209 10.81 -1.08 4.14
C PRO A 209 10.46 -0.99 2.64
N HIS A 210 11.46 -1.20 1.79
CA HIS A 210 11.39 -1.09 0.32
C HIS A 210 11.47 -2.45 -0.40
N PRO A 211 10.38 -3.25 -0.46
CA PRO A 211 10.33 -4.46 -1.28
C PRO A 211 10.55 -4.25 -2.79
N GLU A 212 10.37 -3.01 -3.27
CA GLU A 212 10.62 -2.61 -4.66
C GLU A 212 12.12 -2.41 -4.98
N ALA A 213 12.98 -2.30 -3.96
CA ALA A 213 14.39 -1.98 -4.13
C ALA A 213 15.09 -2.98 -5.06
N GLY A 214 15.66 -2.47 -6.15
CA GLY A 214 16.43 -3.24 -7.11
C GLY A 214 17.85 -3.56 -6.61
N GLN A 215 18.57 -4.39 -7.37
CA GLN A 215 19.97 -4.74 -7.11
C GLN A 215 20.88 -3.51 -6.93
N GLU A 216 20.67 -2.47 -7.75
CA GLU A 216 21.47 -1.24 -7.71
C GLU A 216 21.40 -0.51 -6.36
N TRP A 217 20.26 -0.57 -5.65
CA TRP A 217 20.13 0.02 -4.32
C TRP A 217 21.05 -0.67 -3.31
N PHE A 218 21.10 -2.00 -3.35
CA PHE A 218 21.97 -2.80 -2.48
C PHE A 218 23.44 -2.54 -2.80
N GLU A 219 23.80 -2.48 -4.09
CA GLU A 219 25.18 -2.19 -4.52
C GLU A 219 25.63 -0.78 -4.11
N ASN A 220 24.78 0.23 -4.32
CA ASN A 220 25.10 1.62 -3.96
C ASN A 220 25.22 1.84 -2.44
N ALA A 221 24.51 1.04 -1.65
CA ALA A 221 24.56 1.06 -0.19
C ALA A 221 25.64 0.13 0.41
N ASP A 222 26.47 -0.51 -0.42
CA ASP A 222 27.45 -1.52 0.00
C ASP A 222 26.82 -2.68 0.81
N ILE A 223 25.55 -3.00 0.55
CA ILE A 223 24.83 -4.10 1.18
C ILE A 223 25.01 -5.37 0.34
N PRO A 224 25.46 -6.49 0.92
CA PRO A 224 25.64 -7.75 0.20
C PRO A 224 24.36 -8.23 -0.52
N LEU A 225 24.48 -8.65 -1.79
CA LEU A 225 23.34 -9.10 -2.60
C LEU A 225 22.65 -10.37 -2.07
N ASP A 226 23.31 -11.15 -1.21
CA ASP A 226 22.69 -12.29 -0.53
C ASP A 226 21.67 -11.86 0.55
N LYS A 227 21.59 -10.55 0.84
CA LYS A 227 20.57 -9.89 1.65
C LYS A 227 19.39 -9.34 0.86
N MET A 228 19.39 -9.46 -0.47
CA MET A 228 18.18 -9.15 -1.23
C MET A 228 17.03 -10.10 -0.86
N PRO A 229 15.77 -9.64 -0.92
CA PRO A 229 14.62 -10.50 -0.72
C PRO A 229 14.68 -11.74 -1.62
N ARG A 230 14.47 -12.92 -1.04
CA ARG A 230 14.36 -14.17 -1.80
C ARG A 230 12.91 -14.47 -2.19
N GLY A 231 11.96 -13.97 -1.41
CA GLY A 231 10.54 -14.02 -1.69
C GLY A 231 10.04 -12.86 -2.55
N GLU A 232 8.88 -13.05 -3.15
CA GLU A 232 8.14 -12.02 -3.90
C GLU A 232 7.42 -11.04 -2.94
N LEU A 233 8.19 -10.34 -2.09
CA LEU A 233 7.66 -9.45 -1.05
C LEU A 233 6.84 -8.30 -1.64
N PHE A 234 7.33 -7.67 -2.71
CA PHE A 234 6.57 -6.64 -3.42
C PHE A 234 5.29 -7.22 -4.05
N GLY A 235 5.37 -8.43 -4.61
CA GLY A 235 4.20 -9.16 -5.09
C GLY A 235 3.17 -9.45 -4.00
N ALA A 236 3.58 -9.63 -2.74
CA ALA A 236 2.66 -9.77 -1.62
C ALA A 236 1.89 -8.48 -1.36
N LEU A 237 2.54 -7.31 -1.40
CA LEU A 237 1.86 -6.01 -1.31
C LEU A 237 0.82 -5.82 -2.42
N ILE A 238 1.19 -6.19 -3.66
CA ILE A 238 0.28 -6.09 -4.81
C ILE A 238 -0.94 -7.01 -4.67
N ARG A 239 -0.80 -8.21 -4.10
CA ARG A 239 -1.97 -9.07 -3.83
C ARG A 239 -2.86 -8.47 -2.74
N SER A 240 -2.27 -7.90 -1.69
CA SER A 240 -3.02 -7.31 -0.58
C SER A 240 -3.83 -6.06 -0.95
N VAL A 241 -3.46 -5.32 -2.01
CA VAL A 241 -4.32 -4.25 -2.52
C VAL A 241 -5.49 -4.76 -3.35
N GLN A 242 -5.44 -6.00 -3.87
CA GLN A 242 -6.52 -6.57 -4.66
C GLN A 242 -7.68 -7.05 -3.79
N GLU A 243 -7.36 -7.79 -2.72
CA GLU A 243 -8.30 -8.37 -1.74
C GLU A 243 -9.16 -7.33 -1.03
#